data_AF-A0A1Q4WZY4-F1
#
_entry.id   AF-A0A1Q4WZY4-F1
#
_cell.length_a   1.000
_cell.length_b   1.000
_cell.length_c   1.000
_cell.angle_alpha   90.00
_cell.angle_beta   90.00
_cell.angle_gamma   90.00
#
_symmetry.space_group_name_H-M   'P 1'
#
loop_
_entity.id
_entity.type
_entity.pdbx_description
1 polymer ?
#
loop_
_entity_poly.entity_id
_entity_poly.type
_entity_poly.pdbx_seq_one_letter_code
_entity_poly.pdbx_strand_id
1 'polypeptide(L)'
;MDRHLPVVNAVARSYHLSPPDREDAVQTVWLTLNQHLPRLRSPEMLRSWLRRVTRDVCGRQRRQSARLQPVDPRSLPRDDSLRAPGPESAYLHKEEHDELRRAIRRLTDPGERRAALFYLDGAADEPFDPDGPRSADGQVNPRTAANQRRRMLRRLRRLLEEPT
;
A
#
# COMPACT_ATOMS: atom_id res chain seq x y z
N MET A 1 -13.65 49.57 2.52
CA MET A 1 -13.67 48.15 2.11
C MET A 1 -14.58 47.94 0.90
N ASP A 2 -15.83 48.41 0.95
CA ASP A 2 -16.90 48.05 0.00
C ASP A 2 -16.62 48.39 -1.46
N ARG A 3 -15.90 49.48 -1.76
CA ARG A 3 -15.51 49.86 -3.13
C ARG A 3 -14.65 48.80 -3.84
N HIS A 4 -13.81 48.08 -3.11
CA HIS A 4 -12.86 47.12 -3.70
C HIS A 4 -13.30 45.66 -3.51
N LEU A 5 -14.30 45.40 -2.67
CA LEU A 5 -14.83 44.06 -2.47
C LEU A 5 -15.27 43.35 -3.77
N PRO A 6 -15.92 44.03 -4.75
CA PRO A 6 -16.27 43.40 -6.02
C PRO A 6 -15.05 42.90 -6.81
N VAL A 7 -13.90 43.59 -6.77
CA VAL A 7 -12.71 43.17 -7.54
C VAL A 7 -12.06 41.93 -6.91
N VAL A 8 -12.01 41.89 -5.58
CA VAL A 8 -11.47 40.75 -4.83
C VAL A 8 -12.37 39.54 -5.06
N ASN A 9 -13.69 39.69 -4.90
CA ASN A 9 -14.65 38.60 -5.11
C ASN A 9 -14.65 38.08 -6.55
N ALA A 10 -14.58 38.95 -7.55
CA ALA A 10 -14.51 38.53 -8.96
C ALA A 10 -13.27 37.67 -9.24
N VAL A 11 -12.10 38.07 -8.70
CA VAL A 11 -10.88 37.26 -8.83
C VAL A 11 -11.01 35.96 -8.06
N ALA A 12 -11.45 35.99 -6.80
CA ALA A 12 -11.56 34.79 -5.96
C ALA A 12 -12.52 33.74 -6.54
N ARG A 13 -13.63 34.17 -7.16
CA ARG A 13 -14.58 33.27 -7.85
C ARG A 13 -13.96 32.52 -9.02
N SER A 14 -12.96 33.09 -9.71
CA SER A 14 -12.28 32.43 -10.84
C SER A 14 -11.40 31.24 -10.44
N TYR A 15 -11.14 31.05 -9.14
CA TYR A 15 -10.31 29.96 -8.63
C TYR A 15 -11.09 28.68 -8.29
N HIS A 16 -12.42 28.70 -8.40
CA HIS A 16 -13.31 27.56 -8.10
C HIS A 16 -13.06 26.92 -6.72
N LEU A 17 -12.69 27.74 -5.73
CA LEU A 17 -12.56 27.33 -4.34
C LEU A 17 -13.93 26.99 -3.74
N SER A 18 -13.94 26.17 -2.70
CA SER A 18 -15.14 25.95 -1.89
C SER A 18 -15.64 27.28 -1.30
N PRO A 19 -16.93 27.41 -0.94
CA PRO A 19 -17.45 28.61 -0.28
C PRO A 19 -16.62 29.07 0.93
N PRO A 20 -16.30 28.20 1.93
CA PRO A 20 -15.50 28.62 3.07
C PRO A 20 -14.06 29.00 2.68
N ASP A 21 -13.42 28.24 1.78
CA ASP A 21 -12.08 28.58 1.31
C ASP A 21 -12.02 29.96 0.65
N ARG A 22 -13.05 30.29 -0.13
CA ARG A 22 -13.15 31.60 -0.78
C ARG A 22 -13.31 32.72 0.26
N GLU A 23 -14.09 32.51 1.31
CA GLU A 23 -14.25 33.49 2.38
C GLU A 23 -12.94 33.72 3.13
N ASP A 24 -12.22 32.65 3.47
CA ASP A 24 -10.89 32.73 4.09
C ASP A 24 -9.88 33.46 3.20
N ALA A 25 -9.92 33.22 1.88
CA ALA A 25 -9.08 33.94 0.94
C ALA A 25 -9.37 35.45 0.95
N VAL A 26 -10.65 35.83 0.94
CA VAL A 26 -11.07 37.24 0.99
C VAL A 26 -10.64 37.88 2.30
N GLN A 27 -10.84 37.22 3.44
CA GLN A 27 -10.38 37.70 4.74
C GLN A 27 -8.87 37.89 4.78
N THR A 28 -8.11 36.91 4.27
CA THR A 28 -6.64 36.98 4.20
C THR A 28 -6.15 38.16 3.35
N VAL A 29 -6.81 38.44 2.22
CA VAL A 29 -6.51 39.60 1.38
C VAL A 29 -6.70 40.90 2.16
N TRP A 30 -7.79 41.02 2.93
CA TRP A 30 -8.06 42.22 3.73
C TRP A 30 -7.10 42.38 4.91
N LEU A 31 -6.73 41.29 5.58
CA LEU A 31 -5.71 41.30 6.62
C LEU A 31 -4.36 41.75 6.06
N THR A 32 -3.98 41.21 4.89
CA THR A 32 -2.76 41.62 4.18
C THR A 32 -2.82 43.10 3.80
N LEU A 33 -3.97 43.59 3.33
CA LEU A 33 -4.14 45.01 3.02
C LEU A 33 -3.90 45.87 4.26
N ASN A 34 -4.53 45.53 5.39
CA ASN A 34 -4.40 46.30 6.62
C ASN A 34 -2.94 46.38 7.11
N GLN A 35 -2.20 45.29 6.99
CA GLN A 35 -0.77 45.23 7.36
C GLN A 35 0.12 46.06 6.43
N HIS A 36 -0.22 46.14 5.14
CA HIS A 36 0.57 46.85 4.13
C HIS A 36 0.10 48.28 3.88
N LEU A 37 -1.08 48.68 4.38
CA LEU A 37 -1.66 50.01 4.24
C LEU A 37 -0.69 51.15 4.59
N PRO A 38 0.08 51.08 5.71
CA PRO A 38 1.00 52.16 6.08
C PRO A 38 2.15 52.37 5.08
N ARG A 39 2.42 51.39 4.22
CA ARG A 39 3.50 51.42 3.22
C ARG A 39 2.99 51.76 1.82
N LEU A 40 1.67 51.88 1.63
CA LEU A 40 1.07 52.11 0.33
C LEU A 40 1.11 53.62 0.00
N ARG A 41 2.09 54.04 -0.80
CA ARG A 41 2.31 55.44 -1.17
C ARG A 41 1.39 55.95 -2.30
N SER A 42 0.81 55.03 -3.06
CA SER A 42 0.05 55.30 -4.29
C SER A 42 -1.31 54.62 -4.26
N PRO A 43 -2.39 55.31 -3.86
CA PRO A 43 -3.74 54.74 -3.78
C PRO A 43 -4.27 54.24 -5.14
N GLU A 44 -3.80 54.79 -6.26
CA GLU A 44 -4.09 54.35 -7.62
C GLU A 44 -3.62 52.91 -7.90
N MET A 45 -2.56 52.47 -7.21
CA MET A 45 -2.02 51.11 -7.33
C MET A 45 -2.75 50.09 -6.44
N LEU A 46 -3.65 50.53 -5.56
CA LEU A 46 -4.37 49.65 -4.65
C LEU A 46 -5.14 48.57 -5.41
N ARG A 47 -5.80 48.92 -6.51
CA ARG A 47 -6.62 47.98 -7.28
C ARG A 47 -5.78 46.91 -7.97
N SER A 48 -4.62 47.28 -8.52
CA SER A 48 -3.70 46.33 -9.16
C SER A 48 -2.99 45.46 -8.13
N TRP A 49 -2.63 46.03 -6.98
CA TRP A 49 -2.09 45.31 -5.83
C TRP A 49 -3.09 44.28 -5.27
N LEU A 50 -4.34 44.66 -5.05
CA LEU A 50 -5.39 43.74 -4.58
C LEU A 50 -5.56 42.57 -5.54
N ARG A 51 -5.60 42.81 -6.85
CA ARG A 51 -5.66 41.72 -7.85
C ARG A 51 -4.49 40.75 -7.72
N ARG A 52 -3.28 41.26 -7.49
CA ARG A 52 -2.08 40.42 -7.29
C ARG A 52 -2.21 39.58 -6.03
N VAL A 53 -2.48 40.22 -4.89
CA VAL A 53 -2.60 39.52 -3.60
C VAL A 53 -3.73 38.49 -3.62
N THR A 54 -4.89 38.80 -4.19
CA THR A 54 -5.99 37.82 -4.33
C THR A 54 -5.58 36.62 -5.18
N ARG A 55 -4.88 36.82 -6.30
CA ARG A 55 -4.36 35.71 -7.11
C ARG A 55 -3.37 34.84 -6.35
N ASP A 56 -2.46 35.46 -5.60
CA ASP A 56 -1.45 34.73 -4.83
C ASP A 56 -2.08 33.92 -3.70
N VAL A 57 -3.01 34.51 -2.95
CA VAL A 57 -3.75 33.83 -1.87
C VAL A 57 -4.59 32.68 -2.43
N CYS A 58 -5.47 32.94 -3.40
CA CYS A 58 -6.33 31.89 -3.97
C CYS A 58 -5.52 30.80 -4.68
N GLY A 59 -4.41 31.17 -5.35
CA GLY A 59 -3.51 30.21 -5.99
C GLY A 59 -2.79 29.32 -4.99
N ARG A 60 -2.35 29.86 -3.85
CA ARG A 60 -1.79 29.06 -2.74
C ARG A 60 -2.84 28.11 -2.16
N GLN A 61 -4.04 28.61 -1.86
CA GLN A 61 -5.10 27.80 -1.27
C GLN A 61 -5.53 26.68 -2.21
N ARG A 62 -5.74 26.95 -3.50
CA ARG A 62 -6.06 25.91 -4.49
C ARG A 62 -4.98 24.82 -4.55
N ARG A 63 -3.70 25.20 -4.52
CA ARG A 63 -2.58 24.23 -4.49
C ARG A 63 -2.58 23.41 -3.20
N GLN A 64 -2.94 24.00 -2.07
CA GLN A 64 -3.03 23.31 -0.78
C GLN A 64 -4.21 22.35 -0.73
N SER A 65 -5.41 22.77 -1.16
CA SER A 65 -6.60 21.91 -1.24
C SER A 65 -6.39 20.73 -2.18
N ALA A 66 -5.64 20.91 -3.28
CA ALA A 66 -5.29 19.81 -4.17
C ALA A 66 -4.32 18.79 -3.53
N ARG A 67 -3.53 19.18 -2.53
CA ARG A 67 -2.63 18.27 -1.78
C ARG A 67 -3.34 17.57 -0.63
N LEU A 68 -4.33 18.24 -0.03
CA LEU A 68 -5.10 17.76 1.11
C LEU A 68 -6.48 17.34 0.62
N GLN A 69 -6.54 16.28 -0.17
CA GLN A 69 -7.82 15.73 -0.61
C GLN A 69 -8.37 14.87 0.53
N PRO A 70 -9.53 15.25 1.13
CA PRO A 70 -10.16 14.42 2.15
C PRO A 70 -10.50 13.07 1.54
N VAL A 71 -10.03 12.00 2.17
CA VAL A 71 -10.39 10.63 1.84
C VAL A 71 -11.38 10.13 2.88
N ASP A 72 -12.36 9.33 2.46
CA ASP A 72 -13.26 8.68 3.40
C ASP A 72 -12.41 7.75 4.30
N PRO A 73 -12.43 7.91 5.63
CA PRO A 73 -11.71 7.02 6.54
C PRO A 73 -12.05 5.54 6.33
N ARG A 74 -13.27 5.23 5.84
CA ARG A 74 -13.68 3.86 5.51
C ARG A 74 -13.08 3.31 4.22
N SER A 75 -12.59 4.18 3.34
CA SER A 75 -11.91 3.81 2.09
C SER A 75 -10.41 3.54 2.26
N LEU A 76 -9.85 3.86 3.44
CA LEU A 76 -8.46 3.57 3.74
C LEU A 76 -8.24 2.05 3.79
N PRO A 77 -7.17 1.53 3.16
CA PRO A 77 -6.80 0.13 3.32
C PRO A 77 -6.70 -0.21 4.80
N ARG A 78 -7.32 -1.32 5.19
CA ARG A 78 -7.17 -1.82 6.56
C ARG A 78 -5.70 -2.18 6.76
N ASP A 79 -5.10 -1.59 7.78
CA ASP A 79 -3.75 -1.96 8.18
C ASP A 79 -3.77 -3.36 8.82
N ASP A 80 -3.54 -4.37 8.00
CA ASP A 80 -3.45 -5.77 8.43
C ASP A 80 -2.08 -6.09 9.06
N SER A 81 -1.18 -5.11 9.26
CA SER A 81 0.08 -5.34 9.99
C SER A 81 -0.14 -5.86 11.41
N LEU A 82 -1.27 -5.52 12.04
CA LEU A 82 -1.68 -6.08 13.33
C LEU A 82 -2.05 -7.57 13.27
N ARG A 83 -2.32 -8.11 12.07
CA ARG A 83 -2.56 -9.53 11.81
C ARG A 83 -1.30 -10.26 11.34
N ALA A 84 -0.26 -9.52 10.95
CA ALA A 84 1.01 -10.13 10.59
C ALA A 84 1.62 -10.82 11.83
N PRO A 85 2.28 -11.98 11.66
CA PRO A 85 3.02 -12.60 12.75
C PRO A 85 4.02 -11.58 13.31
N GLY A 86 4.09 -11.47 14.64
CA GLY A 86 5.13 -10.69 15.29
C GLY A 86 6.53 -11.18 14.92
N PRO A 87 7.58 -10.37 15.13
CA PRO A 87 8.94 -10.70 14.73
C PRO A 87 9.44 -12.02 15.33
N GLU A 88 9.05 -12.33 16.57
CA GLU A 88 9.36 -13.60 17.23
C GLU A 88 8.70 -14.79 16.52
N SER A 89 7.39 -14.73 16.25
CA SER A 89 6.71 -15.80 15.51
C SER A 89 7.23 -15.97 14.07
N ALA A 90 7.60 -14.87 13.40
CA ALA A 90 8.24 -14.93 12.09
C ALA A 90 9.62 -15.61 12.15
N TYR A 91 10.37 -15.37 13.24
CA TYR A 91 11.65 -16.03 13.48
C TYR A 91 11.48 -17.53 13.76
N LEU A 92 10.53 -17.91 14.63
CA LEU A 92 10.23 -19.31 14.92
C LEU A 92 9.81 -20.08 13.66
N HIS A 93 8.92 -19.51 12.84
CA HIS A 93 8.55 -20.13 11.56
C HIS A 93 9.72 -20.28 10.59
N LYS A 94 10.64 -19.31 10.58
CA LYS A 94 11.87 -19.42 9.78
C LYS A 94 12.75 -20.56 10.29
N GLU A 95 12.91 -20.70 11.60
CA GLU A 95 13.67 -21.77 12.23
C GLU A 95 13.07 -23.15 11.92
N GLU A 96 11.75 -23.31 12.08
CA GLU A 96 10.99 -24.51 11.70
C GLU A 96 11.20 -24.87 10.21
N HIS A 97 11.12 -23.88 9.32
CA HIS A 97 11.35 -24.09 7.88
C HIS A 97 12.78 -24.51 7.57
N ASP A 98 13.77 -23.94 8.26
CA ASP A 98 15.17 -24.28 8.06
C ASP A 98 15.49 -25.69 8.60
N GLU A 99 14.88 -26.10 9.70
CA GLU A 99 14.92 -27.48 10.22
C GLU A 99 14.33 -28.48 9.23
N LEU A 100 13.14 -28.19 8.71
CA LEU A 100 12.50 -29.03 7.69
C LEU A 100 13.38 -29.15 6.43
N ARG A 101 13.98 -28.06 5.96
CA ARG A 101 14.93 -28.09 4.84
C ARG A 101 16.18 -28.93 5.15
N ARG A 102 16.71 -28.89 6.38
CA ARG A 102 17.82 -29.76 6.81
C ARG A 102 17.40 -31.23 6.78
N ALA A 103 16.22 -31.57 7.30
CA ALA A 103 15.69 -32.93 7.31
C ALA A 103 15.50 -33.48 5.89
N ILE A 104 14.99 -32.68 4.95
CA ILE A 104 14.83 -33.08 3.54
C ILE A 104 16.17 -33.40 2.89
N ARG A 105 17.23 -32.62 3.16
CA ARG A 105 18.57 -32.91 2.64
C ARG A 105 19.11 -34.26 3.14
N ARG A 106 18.67 -34.74 4.31
CA ARG A 106 19.05 -36.04 4.89
C ARG A 106 18.27 -37.23 4.34
N LEU A 107 17.20 -37.00 3.56
CA LEU A 107 16.53 -38.10 2.87
C LEU A 107 17.51 -38.79 1.91
N THR A 108 17.59 -40.12 2.03
CA THR A 108 18.53 -40.94 1.25
C THR A 108 18.05 -41.23 -0.15
N ASP A 109 16.74 -41.23 -0.38
CA ASP A 109 16.16 -41.43 -1.70
C ASP A 109 16.07 -40.09 -2.47
N PRO A 110 16.71 -39.96 -3.65
CA PRO A 110 16.66 -38.74 -4.47
C PRO A 110 15.25 -38.39 -4.96
N GLY A 111 14.37 -39.39 -5.13
CA GLY A 111 12.97 -39.20 -5.51
C GLY A 111 12.15 -38.58 -4.38
N GLU A 112 12.25 -39.11 -3.15
CA GLU A 112 11.63 -38.56 -1.94
C GLU A 112 12.12 -37.13 -1.67
N ARG A 113 13.42 -36.86 -1.85
CA ARG A 113 13.97 -35.50 -1.68
C ARG A 113 13.36 -34.51 -2.66
N ARG A 114 13.26 -34.88 -3.94
CA ARG A 114 12.69 -34.03 -4.99
C ARG A 114 11.19 -33.78 -4.76
N ALA A 115 10.45 -34.83 -4.38
CA ALA A 115 9.05 -34.73 -4.02
C ALA A 115 8.82 -33.82 -2.79
N ALA A 116 9.66 -33.93 -1.76
CA ALA A 116 9.55 -33.10 -0.57
C ALA A 116 9.82 -31.61 -0.85
N LEU A 117 10.82 -31.29 -1.68
CA LEU A 117 11.08 -29.91 -2.13
C LEU A 117 9.92 -29.36 -2.96
N PHE A 118 9.36 -30.15 -3.87
CA PHE A 118 8.19 -29.79 -4.67
C PHE A 118 6.98 -29.43 -3.80
N TYR A 119 6.73 -30.18 -2.71
CA TYR A 119 5.64 -29.86 -1.77
C TYR A 119 5.88 -28.60 -0.94
N LEU A 120 7.14 -28.21 -0.71
CA LEU A 120 7.51 -27.03 0.08
C LEU A 120 7.44 -25.73 -0.72
N ASP A 121 7.81 -25.78 -2.00
CA ASP A 121 7.82 -24.61 -2.88
C ASP A 121 6.42 -24.24 -3.41
N GLY A 122 5.35 -24.89 -2.89
CA GLY A 122 3.97 -24.52 -3.18
C GLY A 122 3.47 -24.92 -4.57
N ALA A 123 4.21 -25.73 -5.33
CA ALA A 123 3.75 -26.27 -6.61
C ALA A 123 2.69 -27.38 -6.47
N ALA A 124 1.93 -27.38 -5.37
CA ALA A 124 0.94 -28.40 -5.02
C ALA A 124 -0.48 -28.08 -5.53
N ASP A 125 -0.71 -26.89 -6.11
CA ASP A 125 -2.05 -26.43 -6.52
C ASP A 125 -2.33 -26.56 -8.03
N GLU A 126 -1.54 -27.30 -8.78
CA GLU A 126 -2.05 -27.88 -10.03
C GLU A 126 -2.98 -29.04 -9.64
N PRO A 127 -4.30 -28.93 -9.88
CA PRO A 127 -5.19 -30.06 -9.70
C PRO A 127 -4.68 -31.21 -10.55
N PHE A 128 -4.60 -32.41 -9.98
CA PHE A 128 -4.41 -33.61 -10.78
C PHE A 128 -5.56 -33.71 -11.79
N ASP A 129 -5.28 -33.39 -13.06
CA ASP A 129 -6.21 -33.58 -14.18
C ASP A 129 -6.13 -35.05 -14.63
N PRO A 130 -7.18 -35.86 -14.40
CA PRO A 130 -7.20 -37.25 -14.86
C PRO A 130 -7.21 -37.38 -16.40
N ASP A 131 -7.49 -36.30 -17.15
CA ASP A 131 -7.60 -36.27 -18.61
C ASP A 131 -6.49 -35.45 -19.32
N GLY A 132 -5.46 -35.00 -18.59
CA GLY A 132 -4.32 -34.26 -19.15
C GLY A 132 -3.47 -35.10 -20.13
N PRO A 133 -2.68 -34.46 -21.03
CA PRO A 133 -1.94 -35.16 -22.08
C PRO A 133 -1.01 -36.23 -21.50
N ARG A 134 -1.34 -37.50 -21.82
CA ARG A 134 -0.66 -38.71 -21.36
C ARG A 134 0.80 -38.67 -21.80
N SER A 135 1.70 -38.29 -20.90
CA SER A 135 3.12 -38.52 -21.08
C SER A 135 3.38 -40.02 -20.98
N ALA A 136 3.93 -40.58 -22.05
CA ALA A 136 4.25 -41.99 -22.18
C ALA A 136 5.53 -42.32 -21.40
N ASP A 137 5.42 -42.47 -20.09
CA ASP A 137 6.26 -43.37 -19.29
C ASP A 137 5.76 -43.43 -17.84
N GLY A 138 5.47 -44.65 -17.35
CA GLY A 138 5.32 -44.95 -15.93
C GLY A 138 4.09 -44.38 -15.24
N GLN A 139 2.92 -45.00 -15.45
CA GLN A 139 1.70 -44.72 -14.67
C GLN A 139 1.92 -45.06 -13.18
N VAL A 140 2.33 -44.07 -12.38
CA VAL A 140 2.45 -44.23 -10.93
C VAL A 140 1.04 -44.40 -10.36
N ASN A 141 0.71 -45.62 -9.90
CA ASN A 141 -0.57 -45.91 -9.28
C ASN A 141 -0.84 -44.91 -8.13
N PRO A 142 -1.99 -44.22 -8.10
CA PRO A 142 -2.29 -43.19 -7.10
C PRO A 142 -2.21 -43.70 -5.66
N ARG A 143 -2.51 -44.99 -5.43
CA ARG A 143 -2.32 -45.63 -4.12
C ARG A 143 -0.85 -45.76 -3.74
N THR A 144 0.02 -46.04 -4.72
CA THR A 144 1.48 -46.11 -4.53
C THR A 144 2.06 -44.73 -4.24
N ALA A 145 1.63 -43.68 -4.96
CA ALA A 145 2.03 -42.29 -4.70
C ALA A 145 1.59 -41.82 -3.30
N ALA A 146 0.36 -42.12 -2.89
CA ALA A 146 -0.13 -41.81 -1.55
C ALA A 146 0.65 -42.56 -0.45
N ASN A 147 0.97 -43.83 -0.67
CA ASN A 147 1.80 -44.61 0.25
C ASN A 147 3.24 -44.10 0.33
N GLN A 148 3.83 -43.70 -0.80
CA GLN A 148 5.16 -43.08 -0.87
C GLN A 148 5.18 -41.75 -0.11
N ARG A 149 4.18 -40.87 -0.32
CA ARG A 149 4.01 -39.63 0.45
C ARG A 149 3.89 -39.91 1.95
N ARG A 150 3.07 -40.88 2.37
CA ARG A 150 2.91 -41.27 3.78
C ARG A 150 4.21 -41.80 4.40
N ARG A 151 5.03 -42.52 3.64
CA ARG A 151 6.34 -43.03 4.12
C ARG A 151 7.35 -41.90 4.24
N MET A 152 7.45 -41.05 3.21
CA MET A 152 8.28 -39.85 3.20
C MET A 152 7.97 -38.93 4.39
N LEU A 153 6.70 -38.60 4.63
CA LEU A 153 6.29 -37.76 5.77
C LEU A 153 6.64 -38.38 7.13
N ARG A 154 6.46 -39.71 7.29
CA ARG A 154 6.87 -40.41 8.51
C ARG A 154 8.38 -40.33 8.74
N ARG A 155 9.17 -40.45 7.67
CA ARG A 155 10.62 -40.36 7.73
C ARG A 155 11.10 -38.95 8.06
N LEU A 156 10.47 -37.93 7.46
CA LEU A 156 10.74 -36.53 7.80
C LEU A 156 10.40 -36.21 9.25
N ARG A 157 9.26 -36.70 9.78
CA ARG A 157 8.92 -36.54 11.20
C ARG A 157 9.98 -37.13 12.12
N ARG A 158 10.43 -38.35 11.84
CA ARG A 158 11.50 -38.99 12.62
C ARG A 158 12.82 -38.19 12.57
N LEU A 159 13.19 -37.64 11.42
CA LEU A 159 14.39 -36.82 11.27
C LEU A 159 14.28 -35.45 11.97
N LEU A 160 13.07 -34.98 12.26
CA LEU A 160 12.82 -33.77 13.05
C LEU A 160 12.78 -34.07 14.55
N GLU A 161 12.38 -35.28 14.96
CA GLU A 161 12.38 -35.75 16.36
C GLU A 161 13.78 -36.17 16.87
N GLU A 162 14.75 -36.37 15.97
CA GLU A 162 16.15 -36.64 16.29
C GLU A 162 16.95 -35.32 16.10
N PRO A 163 16.89 -34.37 17.06
CA PRO A 163 17.62 -33.10 16.95
C PRO A 163 19.13 -33.39 16.90
N THR A 164 19.83 -32.59 16.11
CA THR A 164 21.30 -32.66 15.95
C THR A 164 21.97 -31.71 16.90
#